data_AF-A0A524JCC2-F1
#
_entry.id   AF-A0A524JCC2-F1
#
_cell.length_a   1.000
_cell.length_b   1.000
_cell.length_c   1.000
_cell.angle_alpha   90.00
_cell.angle_beta   90.00
_cell.angle_gamma   90.00
#
_symmetry.space_group_name_H-M   'P 1'
#
loop_
_entity.id
_entity.type
_entity.pdbx_description
1 polymer ?
#
loop_
_entity_poly.entity_id
_entity_poly.type
_entity_poly.pdbx_seq_one_letter_code
_entity_poly.pdbx_strand_id
1 'polypeptide(L)'
;MRDTAVPVSSWPISTAIRLALSALAITLLALAVNAAGASASRYVAIKGAKAPGPKQYDKVWVEKHGPRKADTVFVVIPGAGGGAGSVAPIARDLPKRVDGLQVWSFDRREQAFEDTSGFDSGDPAAATDYYLG
;
A
#
# COMPACT_ATOMS: atom_id res chain seq x y z
N MET A 1 -66.47 -23.30 -18.52
CA MET A 1 -65.03 -23.43 -18.26
C MET A 1 -64.66 -22.34 -17.26
N ARG A 2 -64.15 -22.73 -16.08
CA ARG A 2 -63.71 -21.82 -15.01
C ARG A 2 -62.24 -21.54 -15.25
N ASP A 3 -61.86 -20.27 -15.46
CA ASP A 3 -60.47 -19.82 -15.36
C ASP A 3 -60.35 -18.98 -14.08
N THR A 4 -59.76 -19.58 -13.05
CA THR A 4 -59.40 -18.92 -11.80
C THR A 4 -57.95 -18.45 -11.91
N ALA A 5 -57.74 -17.20 -12.31
CA ALA A 5 -56.45 -16.53 -12.16
C ALA A 5 -56.25 -16.15 -10.68
N VAL A 6 -55.26 -16.75 -10.03
CA VAL A 6 -54.82 -16.39 -8.67
C VAL A 6 -53.93 -15.15 -8.77
N PRO A 7 -54.24 -14.02 -8.09
CA PRO A 7 -53.36 -12.87 -8.09
C PRO A 7 -52.14 -13.15 -7.20
N VAL A 8 -50.94 -13.05 -7.76
CA VAL A 8 -49.68 -13.15 -7.04
C VAL A 8 -49.53 -11.89 -6.18
N SER A 9 -49.70 -12.00 -4.87
CA SER A 9 -49.58 -10.87 -3.95
C SER A 9 -48.12 -10.43 -3.83
N SER A 10 -47.76 -9.29 -4.38
CA SER A 10 -46.48 -8.63 -4.09
C SER A 10 -46.55 -8.03 -2.68
N TRP A 11 -46.05 -8.76 -1.68
CA TRP A 11 -45.97 -8.25 -0.31
C TRP A 11 -45.07 -7.00 -0.25
N PRO A 12 -45.54 -5.87 0.30
CA PRO A 12 -44.69 -4.70 0.49
C PRO A 12 -43.63 -5.04 1.53
N ILE A 13 -42.37 -5.10 1.12
CA ILE A 13 -41.23 -5.16 2.04
C ILE A 13 -41.37 -3.96 2.98
N SER A 14 -41.59 -4.24 4.26
CA SER A 14 -41.88 -3.24 5.28
C SER A 14 -40.76 -2.19 5.35
N THR A 15 -41.12 -0.93 5.61
CA THR A 15 -40.18 0.19 5.72
C THR A 15 -39.03 -0.09 6.69
N ALA A 16 -39.26 -0.92 7.71
CA ALA A 16 -38.26 -1.38 8.65
C ALA A 16 -37.13 -2.20 8.00
N ILE A 17 -37.45 -3.09 7.05
CA ILE A 17 -36.46 -3.89 6.31
C ILE A 17 -35.62 -2.99 5.40
N ARG A 18 -36.24 -1.99 4.77
CA ARG A 18 -35.51 -1.01 3.93
C ARG A 18 -34.53 -0.17 4.76
N LEU A 19 -34.92 0.26 5.95
CA LEU A 19 -34.05 1.01 6.85
C LEU A 19 -32.89 0.15 7.38
N ALA A 20 -33.14 -1.12 7.73
CA ALA A 20 -32.10 -2.04 8.17
C ALA A 20 -31.06 -2.33 7.07
N LEU A 21 -31.51 -2.54 5.83
CA LEU A 21 -30.63 -2.73 4.68
C LEU A 21 -29.79 -1.48 4.37
N SER A 22 -30.39 -0.30 4.45
CA SER A 22 -29.66 0.97 4.27
C SER A 22 -28.61 1.19 5.37
N ALA A 23 -28.94 0.93 6.63
CA ALA A 23 -28.00 1.06 7.74
C ALA A 23 -26.83 0.07 7.60
N LEU A 24 -27.12 -1.17 7.17
CA LEU A 24 -26.09 -2.18 6.91
C LEU A 24 -25.19 -1.76 5.75
N ALA A 25 -25.75 -1.24 4.65
CA ALA A 25 -24.98 -0.75 3.51
C ALA A 25 -24.07 0.43 3.88
N ILE A 26 -24.55 1.38 4.68
CA ILE A 26 -23.75 2.52 5.18
C ILE A 26 -22.59 2.01 6.07
N THR A 27 -22.87 1.06 6.94
CA THR A 27 -21.86 0.47 7.84
C THR A 27 -20.77 -0.27 7.05
N LEU A 28 -21.18 -1.09 6.08
CA LEU A 28 -20.25 -1.80 5.18
C LEU A 28 -19.40 -0.83 4.35
N LEU A 29 -19.99 0.26 3.87
CA LEU A 29 -19.27 1.30 3.13
C LEU A 29 -18.24 2.02 4.01
N ALA A 30 -18.58 2.34 5.27
CA ALA A 30 -17.65 2.95 6.22
C ALA A 30 -16.47 2.03 6.55
N LEU A 31 -16.71 0.73 6.74
CA LEU A 31 -15.66 -0.28 6.95
C LEU A 31 -14.73 -0.43 5.74
N ALA A 32 -15.28 -0.41 4.51
CA ALA A 32 -14.49 -0.51 3.28
C ALA A 32 -13.57 0.70 3.07
N VAL A 33 -14.04 1.92 3.39
CA VAL A 33 -13.23 3.14 3.31
C VAL A 33 -12.08 3.11 4.33
N ASN A 34 -12.29 2.54 5.52
CA ASN A 34 -11.26 2.48 6.55
C ASN A 34 -10.16 1.44 6.24
N ALA A 35 -10.50 0.32 5.61
CA ALA A 35 -9.53 -0.70 5.19
C ALA A 35 -8.58 -0.19 4.08
N ALA A 36 -9.04 0.72 3.21
CA ALA A 36 -8.24 1.31 2.15
C ALA A 36 -7.15 2.29 2.65
N GLY A 37 -7.20 2.70 3.92
CA GLY A 37 -6.18 3.57 4.54
C GLY A 37 -4.85 2.87 4.82
N ALA A 38 -4.82 1.53 4.84
CA ALA A 38 -3.60 0.74 4.85
C ALA A 38 -3.00 0.68 3.44
N SER A 39 -2.64 1.84 2.87
CA SER A 39 -1.90 1.84 1.61
C SER A 39 -0.57 1.14 1.86
N ALA A 40 -0.38 0.00 1.21
CA ALA A 40 0.94 -0.59 1.03
C ALA A 40 1.94 0.50 0.59
N SER A 41 3.19 0.34 1.00
CA SER A 41 4.25 1.24 0.57
C SER A 41 4.32 1.26 -0.94
N ARG A 42 4.70 2.41 -1.50
CA ARG A 42 4.81 2.58 -2.94
C ARG A 42 6.29 2.63 -3.28
N TYR A 43 6.77 1.58 -3.93
CA TYR A 43 8.13 1.52 -4.46
C TYR A 43 8.16 2.08 -5.88
N VAL A 44 8.89 3.17 -6.09
CA VAL A 44 8.93 3.86 -7.39
C VAL A 44 10.35 4.20 -7.79
N ALA A 45 10.65 4.06 -9.08
CA ALA A 45 11.90 4.57 -9.64
C ALA A 45 11.79 6.07 -9.95
N ILE A 46 12.81 6.83 -9.57
CA ILE A 46 12.97 8.25 -9.89
C ILE A 46 14.22 8.39 -10.77
N LYS A 47 14.12 9.19 -11.83
CA LYS A 47 15.25 9.52 -12.70
C LYS A 47 16.40 10.09 -11.88
N GLY A 48 17.57 9.47 -11.98
CA GLY A 48 18.78 9.88 -11.31
C GLY A 48 19.66 10.76 -12.18
N ALA A 49 20.83 11.12 -11.64
CA ALA A 49 21.87 11.78 -12.41
C ALA A 49 22.60 10.78 -13.33
N LYS A 50 23.17 11.29 -14.43
CA LYS A 50 24.11 10.52 -15.24
C LYS A 50 25.36 10.25 -14.43
N ALA A 51 25.81 9.01 -14.38
CA ALA A 51 27.08 8.65 -13.77
C ALA A 51 27.70 7.44 -14.49
N PRO A 52 29.00 7.14 -14.29
CA PRO A 52 29.67 6.02 -14.94
C PRO A 52 28.90 4.69 -14.84
N GLY A 53 29.00 3.84 -15.86
CA GLY A 53 28.32 2.54 -15.91
C GLY A 53 27.06 2.51 -16.80
N PRO A 54 26.25 1.43 -16.75
CA PRO A 54 25.08 1.27 -17.61
C PRO A 54 24.00 2.32 -17.35
N LYS A 55 23.53 2.99 -18.42
CA LYS A 55 22.50 4.04 -18.38
C LYS A 55 21.18 3.58 -17.77
N GLN A 56 20.88 2.28 -17.84
CA GLN A 56 19.68 1.70 -17.23
C GLN A 56 19.65 1.85 -15.71
N TYR A 57 20.78 2.16 -15.06
CA TYR A 57 20.89 2.43 -13.62
C TYR A 57 21.02 3.91 -13.28
N ASP A 58 20.80 4.83 -14.23
CA ASP A 58 20.70 6.28 -13.95
C ASP A 58 19.33 6.60 -13.30
N LYS A 59 19.02 5.90 -12.22
CA LYS A 59 17.81 6.03 -11.41
C LYS A 59 18.13 5.67 -9.96
N VAL A 60 17.27 6.14 -9.08
CA VAL A 60 17.19 5.73 -7.68
C VAL A 60 15.80 5.18 -7.43
N TRP A 61 15.65 4.32 -6.45
CA TRP A 61 14.34 3.79 -6.08
C TRP A 61 13.95 4.35 -4.73
N VAL A 62 12.65 4.60 -4.57
CA VAL A 62 12.11 5.23 -3.38
C VAL A 62 10.91 4.45 -2.90
N GLU A 63 10.98 4.01 -1.65
CA GLU A 63 9.83 3.50 -0.92
C GLU A 63 9.10 4.65 -0.22
N LYS A 64 7.83 4.85 -0.56
CA LYS A 64 7.00 5.95 -0.06
C LYS A 64 5.93 5.45 0.90
N HIS A 65 5.91 6.00 2.11
CA HIS A 65 4.89 5.76 3.13
C HIS A 65 4.09 7.02 3.43
N GLY A 66 2.78 6.88 3.67
CA GLY A 66 1.87 8.00 3.95
C GLY A 66 0.98 8.40 2.76
N PRO A 67 0.11 9.41 2.95
CA PRO A 67 -0.93 9.80 2.00
C PRO A 67 -0.33 10.28 0.67
N ARG A 68 -0.95 9.96 -0.47
CA ARG A 68 -0.45 10.33 -1.81
C ARG A 68 -0.25 11.85 -1.98
N LYS A 69 -1.16 12.63 -1.42
CA LYS A 69 -1.11 14.09 -1.32
C LYS A 69 -0.71 14.42 0.11
N ALA A 70 0.57 14.70 0.31
CA ALA A 70 1.15 15.06 1.60
C ALA A 70 1.68 16.49 1.50
N ASP A 71 1.56 17.23 2.59
CA ASP A 71 2.02 18.63 2.68
C ASP A 71 3.53 18.68 2.95
N THR A 72 4.06 17.64 3.61
CA THR A 72 5.47 17.53 3.96
C THR A 72 6.05 16.18 3.53
N VAL A 73 7.28 16.20 3.01
CA VAL A 73 8.04 15.00 2.68
C VAL A 73 9.29 14.93 3.54
N PHE A 74 9.44 13.86 4.31
CA PHE A 74 10.67 13.53 5.03
C PHE A 74 11.50 12.52 4.23
N VAL A 75 12.71 12.92 3.84
CA VAL A 75 13.62 12.12 3.01
C VAL A 75 14.64 11.41 3.89
N VAL A 76 14.72 10.09 3.76
CA VAL A 76 15.67 9.23 4.49
C VAL A 76 16.59 8.53 3.51
N ILE A 77 17.89 8.75 3.67
CA ILE A 77 18.94 8.11 2.89
C ILE A 77 19.74 7.22 3.87
N PRO A 78 19.61 5.89 3.78
CA PRO A 78 20.34 4.96 4.65
C PRO A 78 21.86 5.09 4.51
N GLY A 79 22.60 4.62 5.51
CA GLY A 79 24.07 4.58 5.52
C GLY A 79 24.66 3.53 4.55
N ALA A 80 25.95 3.24 4.67
CA ALA A 80 26.61 2.20 3.88
C ALA A 80 25.99 0.81 4.18
N GLY A 81 25.77 0.01 3.13
CA GLY A 81 25.16 -1.33 3.23
C GLY A 81 23.68 -1.33 3.65
N GLY A 82 23.02 -0.17 3.62
CA GLY A 82 21.59 -0.03 3.94
C GLY A 82 20.78 0.35 2.71
N GLY A 83 19.65 -0.34 2.52
CA GLY A 83 18.60 0.03 1.57
C GLY A 83 17.38 0.65 2.24
N ALA A 84 16.39 1.07 1.45
CA ALA A 84 15.13 1.66 1.90
C ALA A 84 14.43 0.79 2.98
N GLY A 85 14.49 -0.53 2.83
CA GLY A 85 13.93 -1.50 3.76
C GLY A 85 14.52 -1.42 5.18
N SER A 86 15.77 -0.98 5.33
CA SER A 86 16.44 -0.85 6.65
C SER A 86 15.75 0.14 7.59
N VAL A 87 15.00 1.10 7.04
CA VAL A 87 14.26 2.12 7.79
C VAL A 87 12.74 1.96 7.65
N ALA A 88 12.26 0.86 7.05
CA ALA A 88 10.83 0.63 6.83
C ALA A 88 9.98 0.70 8.11
N PRO A 89 10.42 0.18 9.28
CA PRO A 89 9.61 0.28 10.51
C PRO A 89 9.31 1.74 10.90
N ILE A 90 10.33 2.61 10.89
CA ILE A 90 10.14 4.02 11.26
C ILE A 90 9.41 4.81 10.15
N ALA A 91 9.71 4.52 8.88
CA ALA A 91 9.06 5.16 7.74
C ALA A 91 7.56 4.88 7.68
N ARG A 92 7.13 3.68 8.11
CA ARG A 92 5.73 3.30 8.21
C ARG A 92 5.00 3.99 9.36
N ASP A 93 5.68 4.25 10.47
CA ASP A 93 5.03 4.71 11.71
C ASP A 93 4.94 6.23 11.83
N LEU A 94 5.87 6.98 11.23
CA LEU A 94 5.86 8.44 11.25
C LEU A 94 4.59 9.07 10.62
N PRO A 95 4.13 8.66 9.42
CA PRO A 95 2.90 9.20 8.82
C PRO A 95 1.63 8.94 9.64
N LYS A 96 1.65 8.00 10.59
CA LYS A 96 0.52 7.73 11.48
C LYS A 96 0.45 8.70 12.67
N ARG A 97 1.53 9.46 12.91
CA ARG A 97 1.70 10.34 14.07
C ARG A 97 1.79 11.81 13.68
N VAL A 98 2.09 12.10 12.42
CA VAL A 98 2.25 13.44 11.89
C VAL A 98 1.33 13.57 10.68
N ASP A 99 0.25 14.32 10.85
CA ASP A 99 -0.72 14.55 9.79
C ASP A 99 -0.06 15.23 8.58
N GLY A 100 -0.45 14.80 7.38
CA GLY A 100 0.09 15.36 6.13
C GLY A 100 1.55 14.98 5.83
N LEU A 101 2.18 14.08 6.60
CA LEU A 101 3.55 13.63 6.36
C LEU A 101 3.64 12.43 5.42
N GLN A 102 4.52 12.49 4.43
CA GLN A 102 4.99 11.34 3.64
C GLN A 102 6.48 11.09 3.92
N VAL A 103 6.89 9.83 4.10
CA VAL A 103 8.30 9.45 4.28
C VAL A 103 8.81 8.77 3.01
N TRP A 104 9.98 9.19 2.53
CA TRP A 104 10.66 8.67 1.34
C TRP A 104 11.98 8.03 1.76
N SER A 105 12.01 6.69 1.74
CA SER A 105 13.23 5.92 2.01
C SER A 105 13.88 5.56 0.68
N PHE A 106 15.17 5.88 0.52
CA PHE A 106 15.88 5.70 -0.75
C PHE A 106 16.69 4.42 -0.78
N ASP A 107 16.58 3.70 -1.90
CA ASP A 107 17.64 2.84 -2.40
C ASP A 107 18.53 3.66 -3.33
N ARG A 108 19.80 3.80 -2.94
CA ARG A 108 20.82 4.42 -3.78
C ARG A 108 21.07 3.59 -5.02
N ARG A 109 21.75 4.19 -6.01
CA ARG A 109 22.13 3.50 -7.25
C ARG A 109 22.91 2.20 -6.98
N GLU A 110 23.70 2.17 -5.90
CA GLU A 110 24.46 0.97 -5.52
C GLU A 110 23.60 -0.26 -5.25
N GLN A 111 22.36 -0.09 -4.78
CA GLN A 111 21.43 -1.22 -4.55
C GLN A 111 21.12 -2.00 -5.83
N ALA A 112 21.24 -1.37 -7.00
CA ALA A 112 21.04 -2.07 -8.27
C ALA A 112 22.15 -3.08 -8.61
N PHE A 113 23.24 -3.07 -7.85
CA PHE A 113 24.38 -3.98 -7.99
C PHE A 113 24.49 -4.96 -6.81
N GLU A 114 23.58 -4.89 -5.85
CA GLU A 114 23.46 -5.88 -4.78
C GLU A 114 22.63 -7.06 -5.26
N ASP A 115 22.90 -8.25 -4.71
CA ASP A 115 22.01 -9.39 -4.91
C ASP A 115 20.78 -9.22 -4.03
N THR A 116 19.64 -8.89 -4.64
CA THR A 116 18.36 -8.75 -3.95
C THR A 116 17.43 -9.94 -4.16
N SER A 117 17.90 -11.03 -4.78
CA SER A 117 17.04 -12.16 -5.18
C SER A 117 16.43 -12.90 -3.98
N GLY A 118 17.10 -12.88 -2.83
CA GLY A 118 16.57 -13.44 -1.58
C GLY A 118 15.26 -12.78 -1.11
N PHE A 119 14.94 -11.57 -1.59
CA PHE A 119 13.72 -10.85 -1.25
C PHE A 119 12.54 -11.10 -2.22
N ASP A 120 12.75 -11.80 -3.34
CA ASP A 120 11.74 -11.95 -4.41
C ASP A 120 10.46 -12.66 -3.93
N SER A 121 10.57 -13.56 -2.95
CA SER A 121 9.43 -14.28 -2.37
C SER A 121 8.58 -13.40 -1.44
N GLY A 122 9.14 -12.31 -0.93
CA GLY A 122 8.55 -11.52 0.16
C GLY A 122 8.51 -12.22 1.52
N ASP A 123 9.08 -13.42 1.65
CA ASP A 123 9.16 -14.17 2.91
C ASP A 123 10.46 -13.82 3.65
N PRO A 124 10.38 -13.16 4.82
CA PRO A 124 11.57 -12.83 5.61
C PRO A 124 12.38 -14.04 6.05
N ALA A 125 11.74 -15.20 6.26
CA ALA A 125 12.46 -16.42 6.64
C ALA A 125 13.28 -16.95 5.46
N ALA A 126 12.69 -16.99 4.27
CA ALA A 126 13.41 -17.35 3.05
C ALA A 126 14.57 -16.39 2.74
N ALA A 127 14.37 -15.08 2.92
CA ALA A 127 15.45 -14.11 2.77
C ALA A 127 16.57 -14.33 3.81
N THR A 128 16.21 -14.60 5.07
CA THR A 128 17.17 -14.86 6.14
C THR A 128 18.02 -16.09 5.82
N ASP A 129 17.39 -17.20 5.44
CA ASP A 129 18.05 -18.45 5.03
C ASP A 129 18.97 -18.23 3.83
N TYR A 130 18.51 -17.48 2.81
CA TYR A 130 19.29 -17.17 1.61
C TYR A 130 20.61 -16.43 1.92
N TYR A 131 20.59 -15.44 2.82
CA TYR A 131 21.76 -14.60 3.10
C TYR A 131 22.61 -15.09 4.28
N LEU A 132 22.02 -15.77 5.26
CA LEU A 132 22.67 -16.09 6.54
C LEU A 132 22.84 -17.59 6.80
N GLY A 133 22.12 -18.47 6.10
CA GLY A 133 22.03 -19.91 6.38
C GLY A 133 21.37 -20.23 7.71
#